data_AF-A0A4Q3JB98-F1
#
_entry.id   AF-A0A4Q3JB98-F1
#
_cell.length_a   1.000
_cell.length_b   1.000
_cell.length_c   1.000
_cell.angle_alpha   90.00
_cell.angle_beta   90.00
_cell.angle_gamma   90.00
#
_symmetry.space_group_name_H-M   'P 1'
#
loop_
_entity.id
_entity.type
_entity.pdbx_description
1 polymer ?
#
loop_
_entity_poly.entity_id
_entity_poly.type
_entity_poly.pdbx_seq_one_letter_code
_entity_poly.pdbx_strand_id
1 'polypeptide(L)' 'MKYARKDAKAYTRANMKGIWAAALTPFTQSLAIDEDGFRENVRHWTDDLGIDGLFIAGKQGEFFSMSVEERKRSFE' A
#
# COMPACT_ATOMS: atom_id res chain seq x y z
N MET A 1 -1.78 -18.95 10.75
CA MET A 1 -2.85 -18.19 10.05
C MET A 1 -4.19 -18.57 10.64
N LYS A 2 -5.16 -17.64 10.66
CA LYS A 2 -6.52 -17.88 11.19
C LYS A 2 -7.39 -18.81 10.31
N TYR A 3 -6.84 -19.31 9.20
CA TYR A 3 -7.53 -20.15 8.20
C TYR A 3 -6.50 -21.06 7.51
N ALA A 4 -6.98 -22.16 6.90
CA ALA A 4 -6.16 -23.00 6.04
C ALA A 4 -6.03 -22.40 4.64
N ARG A 5 -4.98 -22.75 3.89
CA ARG A 5 -4.70 -22.19 2.55
C ARG A 5 -5.90 -22.25 1.60
N LYS A 6 -6.64 -23.36 1.61
CA LYS A 6 -7.84 -23.56 0.76
C LYS A 6 -8.99 -22.60 1.09
N ASP A 7 -9.05 -22.10 2.33
CA ASP A 7 -10.14 -21.26 2.84
C ASP A 7 -9.83 -19.76 2.73
N ALA A 8 -8.63 -19.39 2.25
CA ALA A 8 -8.17 -18.00 2.17
C ALA A 8 -9.15 -17.08 1.42
N LYS A 9 -9.70 -17.53 0.29
CA LYS A 9 -10.66 -16.74 -0.49
C LYS A 9 -11.96 -16.48 0.28
N ALA A 10 -12.48 -17.50 0.98
CA ALA A 10 -13.70 -17.36 1.78
C ALA A 10 -13.45 -16.39 2.94
N TYR A 11 -12.31 -16.53 3.62
CA TYR A 11 -11.90 -15.63 4.70
C TYR A 11 -11.76 -14.18 4.23
N THR A 12 -11.04 -13.92 3.13
CA THR A 12 -10.91 -12.59 2.53
C THR A 12 -12.27 -12.00 2.19
N ARG A 13 -13.16 -12.75 1.54
CA ARG A 13 -14.51 -12.26 1.21
C ARG A 13 -15.33 -11.89 2.43
N ALA A 14 -15.15 -12.57 3.56
CA ALA A 14 -15.87 -12.27 4.79
C ALA A 14 -15.27 -11.06 5.53
N ASN A 15 -13.94 -10.88 5.50
CA ASN A 15 -13.23 -9.94 6.39
C ASN A 15 -12.66 -8.69 5.71
N MET A 16 -12.24 -8.75 4.44
CA MET A 16 -11.71 -7.58 3.73
C MET A 16 -12.88 -6.80 3.13
N LYS A 17 -13.34 -5.80 3.89
CA LYS A 17 -14.48 -4.95 3.59
C LYS A 17 -14.06 -3.48 3.56
N GLY A 18 -15.01 -2.60 3.25
CA GLY A 18 -14.83 -1.16 3.28
C GLY A 18 -14.02 -0.61 2.11
N ILE A 19 -13.33 0.51 2.33
CA ILE A 19 -12.67 1.27 1.26
C ILE A 19 -11.20 0.87 1.16
N TRP A 20 -10.78 0.51 -0.05
CA TRP A 20 -9.41 0.12 -0.36
C TRP A 20 -8.80 1.09 -1.36
N ALA A 21 -7.74 1.80 -0.97
CA ALA A 21 -7.12 2.83 -1.79
C ALA A 21 -5.85 2.32 -2.48
N ALA A 22 -5.64 2.76 -3.73
CA ALA A 22 -4.36 2.58 -4.40
C ALA A 22 -3.39 3.67 -3.92
N ALA A 23 -2.37 3.29 -3.16
CA ALA A 23 -1.45 4.23 -2.53
C ALA A 23 -0.55 4.91 -3.58
N LEU A 24 -0.33 6.21 -3.38
CA LEU A 24 0.67 6.99 -4.10
C LEU A 24 2.04 6.79 -3.45
N THR A 25 3.11 6.78 -4.25
CA THR A 25 4.49 6.78 -3.74
C THR A 25 5.04 8.19 -3.85
N PRO A 26 5.17 8.94 -2.75
CA PRO A 26 5.72 10.30 -2.81
C PRO A 26 7.22 10.25 -3.10
N PHE A 27 7.70 11.30 -3.77
CA PHE A 27 9.11 11.48 -4.09
C PHE A 27 9.58 12.85 -3.62
N THR A 28 10.82 12.89 -3.17
CA THR A 28 11.54 14.13 -2.86
C THR A 28 11.84 14.92 -4.13
N GLN A 29 12.33 16.15 -3.98
CA GLN A 29 12.75 16.98 -5.13
C GLN A 29 13.90 16.35 -5.96
N SER A 30 14.70 15.46 -5.35
CA SER A 30 15.75 14.71 -6.05
C SER A 30 15.24 13.41 -6.69
N LEU A 31 13.92 13.20 -6.69
CA LEU A 31 13.24 11.99 -7.20
C LEU A 31 13.54 10.70 -6.42
N ALA A 32 14.23 10.78 -5.27
CA ALA A 32 14.29 9.67 -4.34
C ALA A 32 12.91 9.46 -3.67
N ILE A 33 12.56 8.22 -3.34
CA ILE A 33 11.35 7.89 -2.57
C ILE A 33 11.37 8.68 -1.25
N ASP A 34 10.26 9.34 -0.94
CA ASP A 34 10.05 10.06 0.32
C ASP A 34 9.40 9.14 1.35
N GLU A 35 10.22 8.45 2.15
CA GLU A 35 9.75 7.50 3.15
C GLU A 35 8.97 8.16 4.29
N ASP A 36 9.38 9.37 4.69
CA ASP A 36 8.73 10.10 5.78
C ASP A 36 7.35 10.61 5.35
N GLY A 37 7.26 11.21 4.15
CA GLY A 37 5.99 11.63 3.57
C GLY A 37 5.06 10.45 3.29
N PHE A 38 5.60 9.31 2.86
CA PHE A 38 4.79 8.10 2.69
C PHE A 38 4.20 7.61 4.01
N ARG A 39 4.99 7.62 5.09
CA ARG A 39 4.52 7.22 6.42
C ARG A 39 3.44 8.16 6.98
N GLU A 40 3.57 9.46 6.72
CA GLU A 40 2.54 10.45 7.07
C GLU A 40 1.25 10.21 6.29
N ASN A 41 1.33 10.00 4.98
CA ASN A 41 0.19 9.69 4.14
C ASN A 41 -0.54 8.41 4.59
N VAL A 42 0.21 7.36 4.93
CA VAL A 42 -0.40 6.11 5.45
C VAL A 42 -1.20 6.38 6.72
N ARG A 43 -0.65 7.11 7.70
CA ARG A 43 -1.38 7.47 8.92
C ARG A 43 -2.63 8.30 8.61
N HIS A 44 -2.51 9.31 7.75
CA HIS A 44 -3.66 10.12 7.38
C HIS A 44 -4.77 9.27 6.74
N TRP A 45 -4.41 8.36 5.82
CA TRP A 45 -5.38 7.49 5.17
C TRP A 45 -6.03 6.49 6.14
N THR A 46 -5.25 5.85 7.02
CA THR A 46 -5.79 4.83 7.93
C THR A 46 -6.50 5.42 9.13
N ASP A 47 -5.91 6.44 9.75
CA ASP A 47 -6.32 6.92 11.07
C ASP A 47 -7.37 8.03 10.93
N ASP A 48 -7.21 8.96 9.99
CA ASP A 48 -8.12 10.09 9.81
C ASP A 48 -9.25 9.79 8.81
N LEU A 49 -8.92 9.16 7.66
CA LEU A 49 -9.90 8.89 6.60
C LEU A 49 -10.59 7.52 6.75
N GLY A 50 -10.08 6.64 7.61
CA GLY A 50 -10.65 5.32 7.84
C GLY A 50 -10.54 4.38 6.63
N ILE A 51 -9.46 4.47 5.85
CA ILE A 51 -9.19 3.55 4.75
C ILE A 51 -8.82 2.17 5.31
N ASP A 52 -9.60 1.15 4.95
CA ASP A 52 -9.49 -0.22 5.46
C ASP A 52 -8.34 -1.03 4.83
N GLY A 53 -7.81 -0.57 3.69
CA GLY A 53 -6.70 -1.25 3.03
C GLY A 53 -6.02 -0.44 1.94
N LEU A 54 -4.75 -0.76 1.69
CA LEU A 54 -3.90 -0.08 0.72
C LEU A 54 -3.32 -1.08 -0.30
N PHE A 55 -3.32 -0.68 -1.58
CA PHE A 55 -2.54 -1.34 -2.63
C PHE A 55 -1.22 -0.60 -2.84
N ILE A 56 -0.10 -1.28 -2.56
CA ILE A 56 1.25 -0.70 -2.61
C ILE A 56 1.94 -1.10 -3.92
N ALA A 57 2.77 -0.20 -4.46
CA ALA A 57 3.53 -0.39 -5.71
C ALA A 57 2.65 -0.78 -6.92
N GLY A 58 1.40 -0.31 -6.94
CA GLY A 58 0.50 -0.43 -8.08
C GLY A 58 0.74 0.66 -9.12
N LYS A 59 -0.07 0.68 -10.19
CA LYS A 59 0.01 1.72 -11.24
C LYS A 59 -0.02 3.14 -10.68
N GLN A 60 -0.86 3.41 -9.67
CA GLN A 60 -0.95 4.74 -9.06
C GLN A 60 0.27 5.09 -8.20
N GLY A 61 1.00 4.10 -7.69
CA GLY A 61 2.29 4.30 -7.04
C GLY A 61 3.45 4.40 -8.02
N GLU A 62 3.19 4.54 -9.33
CA GLU A 62 4.18 4.78 -10.38
C GLU A 62 5.28 3.72 -10.51
N PHE A 63 4.99 2.45 -10.18
CA PHE A 63 5.99 1.37 -10.23
C PHE A 63 6.73 1.22 -11.57
N PHE A 64 6.13 1.70 -12.68
CA PHE A 64 6.68 1.63 -14.02
C PHE A 64 7.84 2.61 -14.26
N SER A 65 8.00 3.64 -13.42
CA SER A 65 9.13 4.58 -13.47
C SER A 65 10.29 4.18 -12.55
N MET A 66 10.14 3.08 -11.79
CA MET A 66 11.08 2.64 -10.76
C MET A 66 11.90 1.42 -11.18
N SER A 67 13.15 1.36 -10.70
CA SER A 67 13.96 0.15 -10.64
C SER A 67 13.30 -0.94 -9.78
N VAL A 68 13.84 -2.16 -9.82
CA VAL A 68 13.33 -3.26 -8.98
C VAL A 68 13.68 -3.00 -7.51
N GLU A 69 14.83 -2.41 -7.26
CA GLU A 69 15.36 -2.04 -5.95
C GLU A 69 14.46 -1.01 -5.27
N GLU A 70 14.09 0.07 -5.98
CA GLU A 70 13.15 1.08 -5.49
C GLU A 70 11.78 0.47 -5.16
N ARG A 71 11.25 -0.39 -6.04
CA ARG A 71 9.97 -1.08 -5.80
C ARG A 71 10.00 -1.96 -4.56
N LYS A 72 11.10 -2.67 -4.32
CA LYS A 72 11.25 -3.52 -3.13
C LYS A 72 11.27 -2.69 -1.85
N ARG A 73 11.92 -1.53 -1.89
CA ARG A 73 12.01 -0.62 -0.75
C ARG A 73 10.65 -0.08 -0.31
N SER A 74 9.67 0.02 -1.21
CA SER A 74 8.29 0.38 -0.86
C SER A 74 7.55 -0.66 0.00
N PHE A 75 8.12 -1.86 0.22
CA PHE A 75 7.55 -2.92 1.06
C PHE A 75 8.29 -3.10 2.39
N GLU A 76 9.30 -2.29 2.68
CA GLU A 76 10.08 -2.29 3.93
C GLU A 76 9.49 -1.31 4.96
#